data_AF-A0A959KQ45-F1
#
_entry.id   AF-A0A959KQ45-F1
#
_cell.length_a   1.000
_cell.length_b   1.000
_cell.length_c   1.000
_cell.angle_alpha   90.00
_cell.angle_beta   90.00
_cell.angle_gamma   90.00
#
_symmetry.space_group_name_H-M   'P 1'
#
loop_
_entity.id
_entity.type
_entity.pdbx_description
1 polymer ?
#
loop_
_entity_poly.entity_id
_entity_poly.type
_entity_poly.pdbx_seq_one_letter_code
_entity_poly.pdbx_strand_id
1 'polypeptide(L)'
;SYKLEGYELDWSPPTTINSARYNNIPAGRYLFRVRATAPDNDWNSEVLSVPVVIEQAYYKSRWFILLCCLAVIGLIYGFMRYRIYHIHRRQKELEEQVRLRTLELEFEKQKSDDLLLNILPAETAEELKTNGAAKAKRYEQVTVMFSDFKGFSQIAEQLEPEELVAEIDHCFRAYDQIIEQYSLEKIKTIGDAYLCVGGLLGDPREAAVEVVRAAIDIHLFMEELARERSLEGL
;
A
#
# COMPACT_ATOMS: atom_id res chain seq x y z
N SER A 1 6.83 9.25 83.75
CA SER A 1 7.70 8.47 82.85
C SER A 1 6.92 7.25 82.40
N TYR A 2 7.09 6.83 81.15
CA TYR A 2 6.36 5.70 80.57
C TYR A 2 7.32 4.75 79.84
N LYS A 3 6.87 3.52 79.60
CA LYS A 3 7.62 2.52 78.83
C LYS A 3 6.63 1.58 78.15
N LEU A 4 6.83 1.32 76.85
CA LEU A 4 6.14 0.24 76.16
C LEU A 4 7.00 -1.03 76.21
N GLU A 5 6.70 -1.88 77.18
CA GLU A 5 7.41 -3.13 77.38
C GLU A 5 7.13 -4.09 76.22
N GLY A 6 8.22 -4.62 75.63
CA GLY A 6 8.19 -5.37 74.38
C GLY A 6 8.60 -4.56 73.14
N TYR A 7 8.70 -3.23 73.26
CA TYR A 7 9.20 -2.34 72.20
C TYR A 7 10.44 -1.54 72.65
N GLU A 8 10.43 -1.02 73.88
CA GLU A 8 11.53 -0.23 74.46
C GLU A 8 12.19 -0.98 75.64
N LEU A 9 13.51 -0.86 75.77
CA LEU A 9 14.29 -1.46 76.86
C LEU A 9 14.35 -0.55 78.11
N ASP A 10 14.35 0.76 77.93
CA ASP A 10 14.49 1.76 79.00
C ASP A 10 13.22 2.59 79.21
N TRP A 11 13.15 3.28 80.35
CA TRP A 11 12.07 4.20 80.67
C TRP A 11 12.27 5.54 79.98
N SER A 12 11.18 6.18 79.55
CA SER A 12 11.23 7.55 79.03
C SER A 12 11.79 8.51 80.11
N PRO A 13 12.44 9.62 79.71
CA PRO A 13 12.73 10.71 80.65
C PRO A 13 11.43 11.20 81.33
N PRO A 14 11.53 11.80 82.53
CA PRO A 14 10.38 12.40 83.20
C PRO A 14 9.79 13.51 82.34
N THR A 15 8.50 13.40 82.02
CA THR A 15 7.80 14.32 81.13
C THR A 15 6.49 14.70 81.81
N THR A 16 6.08 15.96 81.67
CA THR A 16 4.82 16.52 82.21
C THR A 16 3.61 16.24 81.32
N ILE A 17 3.83 15.74 80.10
CA ILE A 17 2.81 15.41 79.11
C ILE A 17 2.22 14.01 79.41
N ASN A 18 0.90 13.88 79.35
CA ASN A 18 0.14 12.65 79.65
C ASN A 18 -0.14 11.77 78.41
N SER A 19 0.54 12.02 77.28
CA SER A 19 0.37 11.26 76.04
C SER A 19 1.70 10.76 75.50
N ALA A 20 1.74 9.49 75.08
CA ALA A 20 2.86 8.91 74.33
C ALA A 20 2.38 8.53 72.93
N ARG A 21 3.16 8.86 71.90
CA ARG A 21 2.85 8.51 70.50
C ARG A 21 3.91 7.53 69.99
N TYR A 22 3.44 6.39 69.52
CA TYR A 22 4.27 5.39 68.86
C TYR A 22 3.80 5.20 67.43
N ASN A 23 4.73 5.25 66.47
CA ASN A 23 4.45 4.99 65.06
C ASN A 23 5.10 3.66 64.65
N ASN A 24 4.43 2.92 63.78
CA ASN A 24 4.98 1.70 63.16
C ASN A 24 5.36 0.59 64.17
N ILE A 25 4.62 0.46 65.27
CA ILE A 25 4.81 -0.67 66.20
C ILE A 25 4.45 -1.98 65.46
N PRO A 26 5.34 -2.99 65.45
CA PRO A 26 5.03 -4.29 64.89
C PRO A 26 3.79 -4.93 65.51
N ALA A 27 3.19 -5.89 64.81
CA ALA A 27 2.11 -6.67 65.40
C ALA A 27 2.65 -7.55 66.52
N GLY A 28 2.00 -7.52 67.68
CA GLY A 28 2.50 -8.15 68.89
C GLY A 28 1.65 -7.81 70.11
N ARG A 29 2.01 -8.42 71.24
CA ARG A 29 1.43 -8.10 72.55
C ARG A 29 2.43 -7.24 73.31
N TYR A 30 2.01 -6.05 73.69
CA TYR A 30 2.82 -5.08 74.41
C TYR A 30 2.17 -4.76 75.74
N LEU A 31 2.99 -4.36 76.72
CA LEU A 31 2.49 -3.90 78.01
C LEU A 31 2.92 -2.44 78.20
N PHE A 32 1.96 -1.53 78.22
CA PHE A 32 2.23 -0.12 78.44
C PHE A 32 2.31 0.14 79.94
N ARG A 33 3.50 0.51 80.43
CA ARG A 33 3.76 0.79 81.85
C ARG A 33 3.95 2.29 82.07
N VAL A 34 3.36 2.82 83.14
CA VAL A 34 3.49 4.23 83.54
C VAL A 34 3.81 4.34 85.02
N ARG A 35 4.77 5.21 85.36
CA ARG A 35 5.09 5.62 86.73
C ARG A 35 5.15 7.14 86.84
N ALA A 36 4.63 7.68 87.94
CA ALA A 36 4.62 9.10 88.24
C ALA A 36 5.40 9.37 89.54
N THR A 37 5.97 10.57 89.65
CA THR A 37 6.67 11.03 90.84
C THR A 37 6.10 12.40 91.23
N ALA A 38 6.01 12.67 92.53
CA ALA A 38 5.67 14.01 93.01
C ALA A 38 6.92 14.91 92.96
N PRO A 39 6.77 16.25 93.07
CA PRO A 39 7.90 17.20 92.99
C PRO A 39 8.96 17.05 94.09
N ASP A 40 8.65 16.34 95.18
CA ASP A 40 9.57 16.08 96.28
C ASP A 40 10.03 14.61 96.22
N ASN A 41 11.34 14.44 96.19
CA ASN A 41 12.09 13.44 95.42
C ASN A 41 11.99 11.97 95.90
N ASP A 42 10.83 11.34 95.77
CA ASP A 42 10.72 9.87 95.81
C ASP A 42 9.75 9.33 94.73
N TRP A 43 10.26 8.45 93.86
CA TRP A 43 9.45 7.80 92.82
C TRP A 43 8.46 6.85 93.48
N ASN A 44 7.16 7.05 93.23
CA ASN A 44 6.14 6.11 93.72
C ASN A 44 6.37 4.72 93.08
N SER A 45 6.33 3.66 93.90
CA SER A 45 6.59 2.27 93.48
C SER A 45 5.40 1.62 92.79
N GLU A 46 4.24 2.28 92.76
CA GLU A 46 3.07 1.82 92.02
C GLU A 46 3.22 2.09 90.51
N VAL A 47 3.34 1.01 89.73
CA VAL A 47 3.42 1.04 88.26
C VAL A 47 2.10 0.54 87.68
N LEU A 48 1.37 1.40 86.96
CA LEU A 48 0.17 0.99 86.22
C LEU A 48 0.58 0.33 84.91
N SER A 49 -0.02 -0.83 84.59
CA SER A 49 0.30 -1.61 83.38
C SER A 49 -0.98 -1.92 82.58
N VAL A 50 -1.02 -1.55 81.30
CA VAL A 50 -2.15 -1.79 80.39
C VAL A 50 -1.72 -2.66 79.20
N PRO A 51 -2.37 -3.80 78.93
CA PRO A 51 -2.06 -4.62 77.77
C PRO A 51 -2.55 -3.97 76.47
N VAL A 52 -1.68 -3.89 75.48
CA VAL A 52 -1.97 -3.38 74.14
C VAL A 52 -1.67 -4.49 73.14
N VAL A 53 -2.68 -4.90 72.37
CA VAL A 53 -2.53 -5.93 71.32
C VAL A 53 -2.68 -5.27 69.97
N ILE A 54 -1.67 -5.41 69.12
CA ILE A 54 -1.67 -4.90 67.75
C ILE A 54 -1.80 -6.08 66.80
N GLU A 55 -2.92 -6.18 66.09
CA GLU A 55 -3.19 -7.25 65.13
C GLU A 55 -2.34 -7.11 63.85
N GLN A 56 -2.05 -8.24 63.20
CA GLN A 56 -1.33 -8.25 61.93
C GLN A 56 -2.21 -7.71 60.80
N ALA A 57 -1.70 -6.74 60.04
CA ALA A 57 -2.44 -6.13 58.95
C ALA A 57 -2.72 -7.13 57.80
N TYR A 58 -3.94 -7.10 57.25
CA TYR A 58 -4.43 -8.04 56.24
C TYR A 58 -3.57 -8.12 54.97
N TYR A 59 -2.90 -7.03 54.57
CA TYR A 59 -2.03 -6.98 53.40
C TYR A 59 -0.72 -7.76 53.57
N LYS A 60 -0.38 -8.17 54.80
CA LYS A 60 0.75 -9.07 55.08
C LYS A 60 0.35 -10.55 55.04
N SER A 61 -0.93 -10.87 54.87
CA SER A 61 -1.40 -12.25 54.76
C SER A 61 -1.00 -12.86 53.41
N ARG A 62 -0.53 -14.12 53.43
CA ARG A 62 -0.10 -14.84 52.22
C ARG A 62 -1.21 -14.94 51.17
N TRP A 63 -2.46 -15.03 51.61
CA TRP A 63 -3.60 -15.13 50.69
C TRP A 63 -3.85 -13.83 49.92
N PHE A 64 -3.68 -12.66 50.56
CA PHE A 64 -3.79 -11.36 49.89
C PHE A 64 -2.70 -11.17 48.83
N ILE A 65 -1.46 -11.57 49.15
CA ILE A 65 -0.34 -11.54 48.20
C ILE A 65 -0.62 -12.44 46.99
N LEU A 66 -1.13 -13.66 47.22
CA LEU A 66 -1.52 -14.57 46.12
C LEU A 66 -2.60 -13.97 45.22
N LEU A 67 -3.61 -13.30 45.81
CA LEU A 67 -4.67 -12.63 45.06
C LEU A 67 -4.12 -11.46 44.22
N CYS A 68 -3.23 -10.65 44.79
CA CYS A 68 -2.54 -9.60 44.04
C CYS A 68 -1.70 -10.16 42.88
N CYS A 69 -0.93 -11.24 43.11
CA CYS A 69 -0.18 -11.90 42.05
C CYS A 69 -1.09 -12.41 40.92
N LEU A 70 -2.22 -13.02 41.27
CA LEU A 70 -3.19 -13.53 40.29
C LEU A 70 -3.83 -12.41 39.48
N ALA A 71 -4.17 -11.28 40.12
CA ALA A 71 -4.68 -10.10 39.43
C ALA A 71 -3.64 -9.53 38.43
N VAL A 72 -2.36 -9.45 38.83
CA VAL A 72 -1.27 -9.02 37.94
C VAL A 72 -1.11 -9.96 36.76
N ILE A 73 -1.13 -11.28 36.98
CA ILE A 73 -1.07 -12.27 35.89
C ILE A 73 -2.25 -12.12 34.93
N GLY A 74 -3.46 -11.91 35.45
CA GLY A 74 -4.66 -11.68 34.64
C GLY A 74 -4.57 -10.42 33.78
N LEU A 75 -4.04 -9.33 34.35
CA LEU A 75 -3.80 -8.08 33.61
C LEU A 75 -2.76 -8.27 32.51
N ILE A 76 -1.66 -8.96 32.79
CA ILE A 76 -0.63 -9.28 31.79
C ILE A 76 -1.21 -10.14 30.67
N TYR A 77 -2.00 -11.17 31.01
CA TYR A 77 -2.66 -12.03 30.03
C TYR A 77 -3.65 -11.26 29.15
N GLY A 78 -4.49 -10.41 29.76
CA GLY A 78 -5.42 -9.56 29.03
C GLY A 78 -4.71 -8.59 28.08
N PHE A 79 -3.62 -7.99 28.54
CA PHE A 79 -2.79 -7.12 27.71
C PHE A 79 -2.14 -7.86 26.53
N MET A 80 -1.60 -9.06 26.77
CA MET A 80 -1.06 -9.91 25.69
C MET A 80 -2.13 -10.29 24.67
N ARG A 81 -3.32 -10.70 25.12
CA ARG A 81 -4.45 -11.03 24.23
C ARG A 81 -4.91 -9.81 23.42
N TYR A 82 -4.98 -8.64 24.03
CA TYR A 82 -5.30 -7.39 23.35
C TYR A 82 -4.25 -7.06 22.28
N ARG A 83 -2.96 -7.16 22.61
CA ARG A 83 -1.85 -6.97 21.64
C ARG A 83 -1.95 -7.92 20.46
N ILE A 84 -2.19 -9.20 20.71
CA ILE A 84 -2.31 -10.23 19.67
C ILE A 84 -3.51 -9.94 18.76
N TYR A 85 -4.68 -9.64 19.34
CA TYR A 85 -5.87 -9.29 18.57
C TYR A 85 -5.64 -8.08 17.65
N HIS A 86 -4.97 -7.06 18.17
CA HIS A 86 -4.68 -5.84 17.43
C HIS A 86 -3.66 -6.05 16.29
N ILE A 87 -2.66 -6.91 16.48
CA ILE A 87 -1.66 -7.23 15.45
C ILE A 87 -2.31 -7.98 14.27
N HIS A 88 -3.17 -8.95 14.53
CA HIS A 88 -3.85 -9.72 13.48
C HIS A 88 -4.75 -8.85 12.60
N ARG A 89 -5.40 -7.84 13.19
CA ARG A 89 -6.25 -6.91 12.44
C ARG A 89 -5.43 -6.07 11.44
N ARG A 90 -4.28 -5.56 11.89
CA ARG A 90 -3.37 -4.79 11.02
C ARG A 90 -2.81 -5.63 9.88
N GLN A 91 -2.50 -6.90 10.11
CA GLN A 91 -2.02 -7.79 9.05
C GLN A 91 -3.05 -7.95 7.94
N LYS A 92 -4.32 -8.16 8.27
CA LYS A 92 -5.40 -8.28 7.27
C LYS A 92 -5.60 -6.99 6.48
N GLU A 93 -5.58 -5.85 7.16
CA GLU A 93 -5.73 -4.55 6.50
C GLU A 93 -4.55 -4.28 5.54
N LEU A 94 -3.32 -4.61 5.95
CA LEU A 94 -2.12 -4.50 5.10
C LEU A 94 -2.16 -5.47 3.92
N GLU A 95 -2.54 -6.72 4.15
CA GLU A 95 -2.64 -7.74 3.11
C GLU A 95 -3.69 -7.36 2.06
N GLU A 96 -4.83 -6.83 2.51
CA GLU A 96 -5.86 -6.32 1.60
C GLU A 96 -5.37 -5.09 0.81
N GLN A 97 -4.69 -4.15 1.46
CA GLN A 97 -4.10 -3.00 0.77
C GLN A 97 -3.04 -3.42 -0.25
N VAL A 98 -2.15 -4.35 0.10
CA VAL A 98 -1.15 -4.89 -0.82
C VAL A 98 -1.86 -5.56 -2.00
N ARG A 99 -2.86 -6.40 -1.75
CA ARG A 99 -3.65 -7.05 -2.80
C ARG A 99 -4.29 -6.05 -3.75
N LEU A 100 -4.96 -5.04 -3.22
CA LEU A 100 -5.60 -3.99 -4.02
C LEU A 100 -4.57 -3.20 -4.85
N ARG A 101 -3.43 -2.85 -4.26
CA ARG A 101 -2.34 -2.17 -4.97
C ARG A 101 -1.70 -3.04 -6.05
N THR A 102 -1.53 -4.33 -5.80
CA THR A 102 -1.03 -5.29 -6.79
C THR A 102 -2.00 -5.38 -7.97
N LEU A 103 -3.31 -5.47 -7.72
CA LEU A 103 -4.32 -5.50 -8.78
C LEU A 103 -4.35 -4.19 -9.59
N GLU A 104 -4.26 -3.04 -8.93
CA GLU A 104 -4.18 -1.72 -9.59
C GLU A 104 -2.93 -1.62 -10.47
N LEU A 105 -1.77 -2.04 -9.96
CA LEU A 105 -0.52 -2.07 -10.72
C LEU A 105 -0.57 -3.03 -11.91
N GLU A 106 -1.18 -4.20 -11.75
CA GLU A 106 -1.35 -5.16 -12.85
C GLU A 106 -2.24 -4.59 -13.96
N PHE A 107 -3.33 -3.93 -13.60
CA PHE A 107 -4.23 -3.29 -14.56
C PHE A 107 -3.54 -2.15 -15.32
N GLU A 108 -2.87 -1.24 -14.61
CA GLU A 108 -2.13 -0.15 -15.25
C GLU A 108 -0.97 -0.67 -16.12
N LYS A 109 -0.29 -1.73 -15.67
CA LYS A 109 0.76 -2.39 -16.47
C LYS A 109 0.19 -2.99 -17.75
N GLN A 110 -0.93 -3.73 -17.67
CA GLN A 110 -1.57 -4.32 -18.84
C GLN A 110 -2.00 -3.24 -19.84
N LYS A 111 -2.64 -2.17 -19.35
CA LYS A 111 -3.02 -1.03 -20.20
C LYS A 111 -1.82 -0.36 -20.87
N SER A 112 -0.71 -0.21 -20.14
CA SER A 112 0.55 0.31 -20.70
C SER A 112 1.13 -0.62 -21.76
N ASP A 113 1.11 -1.94 -21.53
CA ASP A 113 1.61 -2.94 -22.48
C ASP A 113 0.74 -2.97 -23.76
N ASP A 114 -0.58 -2.96 -23.64
CA ASP A 114 -1.51 -2.93 -24.78
C ASP A 114 -1.33 -1.65 -25.61
N LEU A 115 -1.15 -0.50 -24.96
CA LEU A 115 -0.90 0.75 -25.68
C LEU A 115 0.44 0.74 -26.41
N LEU A 116 1.48 0.17 -25.80
CA LEU A 116 2.80 0.05 -26.44
C LEU A 116 2.72 -0.82 -27.70
N LEU A 117 1.97 -1.92 -27.67
CA LEU A 117 1.77 -2.80 -28.83
C LEU A 117 0.91 -2.18 -29.93
N ASN A 118 0.03 -1.23 -29.59
CA ASN A 118 -0.74 -0.48 -30.60
C ASN A 118 0.10 0.58 -31.34
N ILE A 119 1.23 1.00 -30.77
CA ILE A 119 2.10 2.04 -31.35
C ILE A 119 3.34 1.44 -32.00
N LEU A 120 3.89 0.38 -31.42
CA LEU A 120 5.15 -0.22 -31.82
C LEU A 120 4.98 -1.70 -32.15
N PRO A 121 5.74 -2.23 -33.13
CA PRO A 121 5.83 -3.66 -33.37
C PRO A 121 6.27 -4.41 -32.11
N ALA A 122 5.77 -5.62 -31.92
CA ALA A 122 6.01 -6.42 -30.71
C ALA A 122 7.50 -6.56 -30.35
N GLU A 123 8.35 -6.77 -31.36
CA GLU A 123 9.80 -6.91 -31.14
C GLU A 123 10.45 -5.62 -30.64
N THR A 124 10.01 -4.46 -31.15
CA THR A 124 10.51 -3.14 -30.73
C THR A 124 10.00 -2.76 -29.35
N ALA A 125 8.75 -3.09 -29.03
CA ALA A 125 8.17 -2.86 -27.70
C ALA A 125 8.93 -3.65 -26.61
N GLU A 126 9.26 -4.91 -26.85
CA GLU A 126 10.04 -5.74 -25.92
C GLU A 126 11.50 -5.27 -25.78
N GLU A 127 12.12 -4.81 -26.87
CA GLU A 127 13.45 -4.19 -26.82
C GLU A 127 13.44 -2.92 -25.95
N LEU A 128 12.42 -2.06 -26.13
CA LEU A 128 12.25 -0.85 -25.34
C LEU A 128 12.03 -1.14 -23.85
N LYS A 129 11.20 -2.14 -23.53
CA LYS A 129 10.94 -2.59 -22.14
C LYS A 129 12.18 -3.14 -21.46
N THR A 130 13.02 -3.88 -22.19
CA THR A 130 14.21 -4.53 -21.63
C THR A 130 15.40 -3.59 -21.52
N ASN A 131 15.64 -2.78 -22.55
CA ASN A 131 16.86 -1.99 -22.70
C ASN A 131 16.67 -0.49 -22.43
N GLY A 132 15.43 -0.01 -22.28
CA GLY A 132 15.10 1.41 -22.15
C GLY A 132 15.22 2.22 -23.45
N ALA A 133 15.71 1.61 -24.53
CA ALA A 133 15.82 2.20 -25.87
C ALA A 133 15.71 1.10 -26.94
N ALA A 134 15.09 1.43 -28.08
CA ALA A 134 15.08 0.58 -29.26
C ALA A 134 16.28 0.88 -30.16
N LYS A 135 16.92 -0.15 -30.72
CA LYS A 135 18.06 0.05 -31.64
C LYS A 135 17.57 0.31 -33.06
N ALA A 136 18.27 1.18 -33.77
CA ALA A 136 18.06 1.35 -35.20
C ALA A 136 18.42 0.05 -35.94
N LYS A 137 17.44 -0.51 -36.65
CA LYS A 137 17.64 -1.69 -37.51
C LYS A 137 17.96 -1.24 -38.93
N ARG A 138 18.92 -1.91 -39.56
CA ARG A 138 19.25 -1.75 -40.98
C ARG A 138 18.68 -2.92 -41.76
N TYR A 139 17.89 -2.61 -42.77
CA TYR A 139 17.36 -3.59 -43.72
C TYR A 139 18.11 -3.43 -45.05
N GLU A 140 18.68 -4.52 -45.57
CA GLU A 140 19.44 -4.50 -46.83
C GLU A 140 18.53 -4.30 -48.05
N GLN A 141 17.32 -4.87 -47.99
CA GLN A 141 16.36 -4.83 -49.08
C GLN A 141 14.94 -4.78 -48.51
N VAL A 142 14.16 -3.80 -48.96
CA VAL A 142 12.74 -3.62 -48.64
C VAL A 142 12.02 -3.14 -49.89
N THR A 143 10.70 -3.40 -49.96
CA THR A 143 9.86 -2.84 -51.01
C THR A 143 8.89 -1.84 -50.40
N VAL A 144 8.90 -0.61 -50.87
CA VAL A 144 8.09 0.49 -50.33
C VAL A 144 6.98 0.83 -51.31
N MET A 145 5.74 0.93 -50.82
CA MET A 145 4.59 1.40 -51.58
C MET A 145 4.19 2.79 -51.10
N PHE A 146 3.96 3.69 -52.06
CA PHE A 146 3.42 5.02 -51.81
C PHE A 146 2.17 5.20 -52.65
N SER A 147 1.07 5.60 -52.02
CA SER A 147 -0.20 5.95 -52.66
C SER A 147 -0.58 7.37 -52.26
N ASP A 148 -1.14 8.13 -53.19
CA ASP A 148 -1.52 9.53 -53.00
C ASP A 148 -2.84 9.81 -53.74
N PHE A 149 -3.71 10.63 -53.16
CA PHE A 149 -4.98 10.95 -53.77
C PHE A 149 -4.81 12.10 -54.77
N LYS A 150 -5.04 11.81 -56.06
CA LYS A 150 -4.90 12.82 -57.10
C LYS A 150 -5.87 13.98 -56.87
N GLY A 151 -5.33 15.20 -56.76
CA GLY A 151 -6.13 16.42 -56.65
C GLY A 151 -6.75 16.64 -55.28
N PHE A 152 -6.27 15.92 -54.25
CA PHE A 152 -6.79 16.01 -52.89
C PHE A 152 -6.83 17.44 -52.34
N SER A 153 -5.82 18.28 -52.62
CA SER A 153 -5.81 19.67 -52.16
C SER A 153 -7.03 20.46 -52.65
N GLN A 154 -7.54 20.19 -53.86
CA GLN A 154 -8.72 20.86 -54.41
C GLN A 154 -10.01 20.35 -53.79
N ILE A 155 -10.05 19.04 -53.46
CA ILE A 155 -11.17 18.41 -52.78
C ILE A 155 -11.26 18.92 -51.34
N ALA A 156 -10.12 19.05 -50.66
CA ALA A 156 -10.02 19.55 -49.29
C ALA A 156 -10.43 21.03 -49.15
N GLU A 157 -10.36 21.81 -50.23
CA GLU A 157 -10.86 23.20 -50.27
C GLU A 157 -12.39 23.28 -50.46
N GLN A 158 -13.03 22.21 -50.94
CA GLN A 158 -14.46 22.20 -51.31
C GLN A 158 -15.35 21.44 -50.33
N LEU A 159 -14.79 20.48 -49.59
CA LEU A 159 -15.51 19.69 -48.59
C LEU A 159 -15.42 20.31 -47.19
N GLU A 160 -16.46 20.08 -46.39
CA GLU A 160 -16.37 20.38 -44.96
C GLU A 160 -15.33 19.46 -44.29
N PRO A 161 -14.55 19.95 -43.31
CA PRO A 161 -13.46 19.20 -42.70
C PRO A 161 -13.89 17.83 -42.15
N GLU A 162 -15.07 17.73 -41.53
CA GLU A 162 -15.60 16.49 -40.98
C GLU A 162 -15.85 15.43 -42.07
N GLU A 163 -16.40 15.84 -43.22
CA GLU A 163 -16.67 14.96 -44.35
C GLU A 163 -15.36 14.49 -44.99
N LEU A 164 -14.43 15.42 -45.22
CA LEU A 164 -13.11 15.11 -45.77
C LEU A 164 -12.37 14.07 -44.89
N VAL A 165 -12.37 14.27 -43.57
CA VAL A 165 -11.70 13.36 -42.63
C VAL A 165 -12.38 11.99 -42.62
N ALA A 166 -13.71 11.94 -42.63
CA ALA A 166 -14.45 10.68 -42.69
C ALA A 166 -14.11 9.88 -43.95
N GLU A 167 -13.91 10.56 -45.07
CA GLU A 167 -13.60 9.93 -46.36
C GLU A 167 -12.19 9.36 -46.41
N ILE A 168 -11.22 10.11 -45.90
CA ILE A 168 -9.86 9.62 -45.77
C ILE A 168 -9.82 8.41 -44.82
N ASP A 169 -10.50 8.51 -43.67
CA ASP A 169 -10.54 7.45 -42.67
C ASP A 169 -11.16 6.16 -43.25
N HIS A 170 -12.22 6.28 -44.06
CA HIS A 170 -12.82 5.15 -44.77
C HIS A 170 -11.81 4.45 -45.71
N CYS A 171 -11.13 5.23 -46.57
CA CYS A 171 -10.13 4.67 -47.47
C CYS A 171 -8.96 4.04 -46.73
N PHE A 172 -8.42 4.72 -45.71
CA PHE A 172 -7.27 4.21 -44.95
C PHE A 172 -7.59 2.96 -44.14
N ARG A 173 -8.80 2.82 -43.60
CA ARG A 173 -9.22 1.56 -42.96
C ARG A 173 -9.27 0.41 -43.94
N ALA A 174 -9.77 0.63 -45.16
CA ALA A 174 -9.76 -0.38 -46.21
C ALA A 174 -8.33 -0.76 -46.60
N TYR A 175 -7.44 0.24 -46.73
CA TYR A 175 -6.03 -0.02 -47.04
C TYR A 175 -5.35 -0.80 -45.91
N ASP A 176 -5.58 -0.42 -44.65
CA ASP A 176 -5.07 -1.11 -43.46
C ASP A 176 -5.48 -2.60 -43.49
N GLN A 177 -6.74 -2.89 -43.82
CA GLN A 177 -7.24 -4.27 -43.94
C GLN A 177 -6.59 -5.04 -45.10
N ILE A 178 -6.37 -4.40 -46.25
CA ILE A 178 -5.73 -5.03 -47.41
C ILE A 178 -4.27 -5.35 -47.06
N ILE A 179 -3.51 -4.39 -46.54
CA ILE A 179 -2.08 -4.59 -46.27
C ILE A 179 -1.82 -5.64 -45.18
N GLU A 180 -2.73 -5.79 -44.22
CA GLU A 180 -2.67 -6.80 -43.16
C GLU A 180 -2.73 -8.23 -43.73
N GLN A 181 -3.55 -8.45 -44.78
CA GLN A 181 -3.65 -9.75 -45.46
C GLN A 181 -2.33 -10.18 -46.15
N TYR A 182 -1.52 -9.19 -46.53
CA TYR A 182 -0.24 -9.39 -47.20
C TYR A 182 0.96 -9.26 -46.25
N SER A 183 0.74 -9.21 -44.93
CA SER A 183 1.80 -9.05 -43.92
C SER A 183 2.70 -7.83 -44.17
N LEU A 184 2.13 -6.76 -44.73
CA LEU A 184 2.84 -5.51 -44.98
C LEU A 184 2.68 -4.57 -43.78
N GLU A 185 3.73 -3.80 -43.49
CA GLU A 185 3.74 -2.89 -42.35
C GLU A 185 3.36 -1.48 -42.80
N LYS A 186 2.38 -0.86 -42.15
CA LYS A 186 2.09 0.57 -42.28
C LYS A 186 3.20 1.37 -41.61
N ILE A 187 3.83 2.30 -42.33
CA ILE A 187 4.86 3.17 -41.74
C ILE A 187 4.24 4.44 -41.20
N LYS A 188 3.47 5.14 -42.02
CA LYS A 188 2.78 6.38 -41.65
C LYS A 188 1.84 6.82 -42.78
N THR A 189 1.00 7.79 -42.47
CA THR A 189 0.34 8.64 -43.45
C THR A 189 1.04 10.00 -43.50
N ILE A 190 1.00 10.67 -44.64
CA ILE A 190 1.53 12.04 -44.82
C ILE A 190 0.43 12.86 -45.50
N GLY A 191 -0.48 13.44 -44.70
CA GLY A 191 -1.69 14.04 -45.25
C GLY A 191 -2.57 12.96 -45.89
N ASP A 192 -2.81 13.11 -47.17
CA ASP A 192 -3.56 12.21 -48.04
C ASP A 192 -2.74 11.04 -48.60
N ALA A 193 -1.42 11.08 -48.45
CA ALA A 193 -0.57 9.98 -48.85
C ALA A 193 -0.51 8.84 -47.83
N TYR A 194 -0.48 7.61 -48.33
CA TYR A 194 -0.36 6.36 -47.58
C TYR A 194 0.97 5.65 -47.89
N LEU A 195 1.73 5.30 -46.85
CA LEU A 195 3.04 4.65 -46.95
C LEU A 195 3.06 3.32 -46.19
N CYS A 196 3.33 2.23 -46.91
CA CYS A 196 3.59 0.92 -46.32
C CYS A 196 4.85 0.27 -46.91
N VAL A 197 5.36 -0.75 -46.22
CA VAL A 197 6.59 -1.44 -46.60
C VAL A 197 6.43 -2.95 -46.43
N GLY A 198 6.96 -3.70 -47.39
CA GLY A 198 7.15 -5.14 -47.31
C GLY A 198 8.62 -5.49 -47.10
N GLY A 199 8.88 -6.64 -46.45
CA GLY A 199 10.22 -7.19 -46.28
C GLY A 199 10.93 -6.72 -45.01
N LEU A 200 10.21 -6.14 -44.04
CA LEU A 200 10.75 -5.90 -42.68
C LEU A 200 10.89 -7.21 -41.90
N LEU A 201 9.97 -8.15 -42.12
CA LEU A 201 9.89 -9.47 -41.50
C LEU A 201 9.66 -10.48 -42.63
N GLY A 202 10.70 -11.19 -43.11
CA GLY A 202 10.56 -12.21 -44.16
C GLY A 202 11.50 -12.05 -45.36
N ASP A 203 11.22 -12.77 -46.46
CA ASP A 203 12.02 -12.73 -47.70
C ASP A 203 11.72 -11.45 -48.51
N PRO A 204 12.71 -10.59 -48.78
CA PRO A 204 12.52 -9.37 -49.57
C PRO A 204 11.96 -9.59 -50.99
N ARG A 205 12.17 -10.77 -51.58
CA ARG A 205 11.67 -11.09 -52.93
C ARG A 205 10.17 -11.40 -52.92
N GLU A 206 9.70 -12.11 -51.91
CA GLU A 206 8.27 -12.37 -51.73
C GLU A 206 7.53 -11.08 -51.38
N ALA A 207 8.13 -10.26 -50.52
CA ALA A 207 7.61 -8.95 -50.15
C ALA A 207 7.35 -8.03 -51.35
N ALA A 208 8.19 -8.06 -52.40
CA ALA A 208 7.95 -7.27 -53.60
C ALA A 208 6.67 -7.71 -54.34
N VAL A 209 6.40 -9.01 -54.37
CA VAL A 209 5.18 -9.57 -54.99
C VAL A 209 3.95 -9.24 -54.14
N GLU A 210 4.06 -9.34 -52.82
CA GLU A 210 3.00 -9.00 -51.86
C GLU A 210 2.62 -7.52 -51.93
N VAL A 211 3.60 -6.63 -51.98
CA VAL A 211 3.37 -5.19 -52.16
C VAL A 211 2.61 -4.90 -53.45
N VAL A 212 2.99 -5.53 -54.56
CA VAL A 212 2.30 -5.34 -55.85
C VAL A 212 0.87 -5.88 -55.81
N ARG A 213 0.64 -7.03 -55.15
CA ARG A 213 -0.72 -7.57 -54.98
C ARG A 213 -1.59 -6.65 -54.12
N ALA A 214 -1.07 -6.17 -53.00
CA ALA A 214 -1.76 -5.19 -52.17
C ALA A 214 -2.09 -3.91 -52.94
N ALA A 215 -1.17 -3.41 -53.77
CA ALA A 215 -1.41 -2.25 -54.62
C ALA A 215 -2.54 -2.48 -55.65
N ILE A 216 -2.63 -3.68 -56.21
CA ILE A 216 -3.72 -4.06 -57.13
C ILE A 216 -5.05 -4.08 -56.38
N ASP A 217 -5.11 -4.68 -55.19
CA ASP A 217 -6.34 -4.75 -54.39
C ASP A 217 -6.80 -3.37 -53.92
N ILE A 218 -5.87 -2.50 -53.51
CA ILE A 218 -6.14 -1.09 -53.21
C ILE A 218 -6.73 -0.38 -54.43
N HIS A 219 -6.16 -0.61 -55.61
CA HIS A 219 -6.67 -0.02 -56.86
C HIS A 219 -8.09 -0.50 -57.18
N LEU A 220 -8.36 -1.81 -57.06
CA LEU A 220 -9.69 -2.39 -57.28
C LEU A 220 -10.73 -1.84 -56.28
N PHE A 221 -10.36 -1.70 -55.01
CA PHE A 221 -11.21 -1.06 -54.01
C PHE A 221 -11.56 0.38 -54.41
N MET A 222 -10.57 1.16 -54.84
CA MET A 222 -10.80 2.54 -55.29
C MET A 222 -11.68 2.62 -56.54
N GLU A 223 -11.57 1.67 -57.47
CA GLU A 223 -12.47 1.58 -58.63
C GLU A 223 -13.91 1.27 -58.23
N GLU A 224 -14.11 0.38 -57.26
CA GLU A 224 -15.45 0.07 -56.74
C GLU A 224 -16.06 1.29 -56.03
N LEU A 225 -15.29 1.92 -55.15
CA LEU A 225 -15.72 3.13 -54.43
C LEU A 225 -16.08 4.27 -55.40
N ALA A 226 -15.30 4.45 -56.47
CA ALA A 226 -15.61 5.44 -57.50
C ALA A 226 -16.91 5.09 -58.25
N ARG A 227 -17.16 3.79 -58.51
CA ARG A 227 -18.38 3.33 -59.17
C ARG A 227 -19.61 3.55 -58.29
N GLU A 228 -19.53 3.21 -57.01
CA GLU A 228 -20.61 3.44 -56.04
C GLU A 228 -21.00 4.92 -55.98
N ARG A 229 -20.03 5.83 -55.87
CA ARG A 229 -20.30 7.28 -55.87
C ARG A 229 -20.92 7.79 -57.16
N SER A 230 -20.45 7.27 -58.30
CA SER A 230 -21.03 7.64 -59.60
C SER A 230 -22.51 7.24 -59.71
N LEU A 231 -22.94 6.18 -59.02
CA LEU A 231 -24.32 5.74 -58.94
C LEU A 231 -25.15 6.57 -57.95
N GLU A 232 -24.51 7.05 -56.87
CA GLU A 232 -25.11 7.96 -55.88
C GLU A 232 -25.20 9.42 -56.35
N GLY A 233 -24.55 9.76 -57.47
CA GLY A 233 -24.61 11.09 -58.09
C GLY A 233 -23.66 12.12 -57.48
N LEU A 234 -22.60 11.66 -56.81
CA LEU A 234 -21.49 12.46 -56.27
C LEU A 234 -20.28 12.46 -57.21
#